data_AF-A0A416KI99-F1
#
_entry.id   AF-A0A416KI99-F1
#
_cell.length_a   1.000
_cell.length_b   1.000
_cell.length_c   1.000
_cell.angle_alpha   90.00
_cell.angle_beta   90.00
_cell.angle_gamma   90.00
#
_symmetry.space_group_name_H-M   'P 1'
#
loop_
_entity.id
_entity.type
_entity.pdbx_description
1 polymer ?
#
loop_
_entity_poly.entity_id
_entity_poly.type
_entity_poly.pdbx_seq_one_letter_code
_entity_poly.pdbx_strand_id
1 'polypeptide(L)'
;MLLFNDVLDDCAVIVKDDNGNSRVISGSVDSMLYDWWHECNYVASNDSLVVYAACFGVEVKCKTFGEYIEMIDKIAGSCDGMKRGE
;
A
#
# COMPACT_ATOMS: atom_id res chain seq x y z
N MET A 1 3.57 14.54 21.24
CA MET A 1 3.63 13.28 20.48
C MET A 1 2.89 13.55 19.19
N LEU A 2 3.63 13.90 18.12
CA LEU A 2 3.02 14.14 16.81
C LEU A 2 2.61 12.76 16.28
N LEU A 3 1.31 12.51 16.21
CA LEU A 3 0.77 11.28 15.63
C LEU A 3 1.14 11.32 14.15
N PHE A 4 2.09 10.46 13.74
CA PHE A 4 2.40 10.21 12.33
C PHE A 4 1.14 9.84 11.51
N ASN A 5 0.03 9.50 12.18
CA ASN A 5 -1.28 9.22 11.59
C ASN A 5 -2.00 10.45 11.00
N ASP A 6 -1.71 11.69 11.42
CA ASP A 6 -2.38 12.88 10.84
C ASP A 6 -1.78 13.29 9.47
N VAL A 7 -0.65 12.69 9.08
CA VAL A 7 0.11 13.03 7.86
C VAL A 7 0.11 11.90 6.83
N LEU A 8 -0.16 10.67 7.26
CA LEU A 8 -0.27 9.53 6.36
C LEU A 8 -1.71 9.42 5.87
N ASP A 9 -1.89 9.39 4.54
CA ASP A 9 -3.15 8.99 3.92
C ASP A 9 -3.60 7.59 4.43
N ASP A 10 -4.78 7.12 4.01
CA ASP A 10 -5.36 5.85 4.47
C ASP A 10 -4.37 4.68 4.44
N CYS A 11 -3.43 4.66 3.48
CA CYS A 11 -2.43 3.62 3.33
C CYS A 11 -1.02 4.22 3.25
N ALA A 12 -0.08 3.59 3.94
CA ALA A 12 1.33 3.94 3.88
C ALA A 12 2.21 2.69 3.96
N VAL A 13 3.20 2.57 3.08
CA VAL A 13 4.16 1.47 3.05
C VAL A 13 5.56 1.96 2.70
N ILE A 14 6.55 1.41 3.40
CA ILE A 14 7.96 1.58 3.10
C ILE A 14 8.47 0.28 2.51
N VAL A 15 8.93 0.34 1.27
CA VAL A 15 9.44 -0.81 0.53
C VAL A 15 10.92 -0.64 0.19
N LYS A 16 11.62 -1.76 -0.01
CA LYS A 16 12.95 -1.78 -0.62
C LYS A 16 12.81 -1.93 -2.13
N ASP A 17 13.32 -0.96 -2.88
CA ASP A 17 13.49 -1.08 -4.33
C ASP A 17 14.62 -2.06 -4.67
N ASP A 18 14.75 -2.40 -5.95
CA ASP A 18 15.76 -3.35 -6.44
C ASP A 18 17.20 -2.89 -6.20
N ASN A 19 17.39 -1.59 -5.91
CA ASN A 19 18.69 -1.01 -5.56
C ASN A 19 18.92 -0.97 -4.03
N GLY A 20 18.01 -1.55 -3.23
CA GLY A 20 18.08 -1.57 -1.78
C GLY A 20 17.71 -0.25 -1.10
N ASN A 21 17.23 0.74 -1.85
CA ASN A 21 16.79 2.01 -1.28
C ASN A 21 15.40 1.86 -0.68
N SER A 22 15.17 2.56 0.43
CA SER A 22 13.84 2.64 1.03
C SER A 22 13.01 3.68 0.28
N ARG A 23 11.82 3.29 -0.14
CA ARG A 23 10.84 4.14 -0.82
C ARG A 23 9.58 4.19 0.02
N VAL A 24 9.03 5.40 0.18
CA VAL A 24 7.75 5.60 0.85
C VAL A 24 6.68 5.71 -0.22
N ILE A 25 5.63 4.92 -0.08
CA ILE A 25 4.42 4.96 -0.91
C ILE A 25 3.27 5.20 0.05
N SER A 26 2.49 6.25 -0.19
CA SER A 26 1.30 6.55 0.60
C SER A 26 0.22 7.13 -0.30
N GLY A 27 -1.03 6.87 0.05
CA GLY A 27 -2.19 7.37 -0.68
C GLY A 27 -3.48 6.82 -0.10
N SER A 28 -4.61 7.25 -0.67
CA SER A 28 -5.90 6.63 -0.38
C SER A 28 -5.92 5.18 -0.87
N VAL A 29 -6.79 4.36 -0.28
CA VAL A 29 -7.04 2.98 -0.73
C VAL A 29 -7.33 2.93 -2.23
N ASP A 30 -8.20 3.83 -2.70
CA ASP A 30 -8.62 3.90 -4.11
C ASP A 30 -7.45 4.20 -5.04
N SER A 31 -6.61 5.18 -4.69
CA SER A 31 -5.46 5.55 -5.51
C SER A 31 -4.44 4.42 -5.58
N MET A 32 -4.13 3.80 -4.45
CA MET A 32 -3.15 2.73 -4.40
C MET A 32 -3.63 1.48 -5.17
N LEU A 33 -4.91 1.10 -5.03
CA LEU A 33 -5.49 0.00 -5.81
C LEU A 33 -5.58 0.32 -7.29
N TYR A 34 -6.00 1.53 -7.65
CA TYR A 34 -6.10 1.96 -9.05
C TYR A 34 -4.75 1.86 -9.75
N ASP A 35 -3.73 2.48 -9.16
CA ASP A 35 -2.38 2.45 -9.72
C ASP A 35 -1.90 1.00 -9.86
N TRP A 36 -2.30 0.10 -8.94
CA TRP A 36 -1.75 -1.26 -8.87
C TRP A 36 -2.38 -2.14 -9.93
N TRP A 37 -3.70 -2.05 -10.10
CA TRP A 37 -4.42 -2.76 -11.16
C TRP A 37 -4.00 -2.31 -12.56
N HIS A 38 -3.61 -1.04 -12.72
CA HIS A 38 -3.23 -0.47 -14.01
C HIS A 38 -1.72 -0.45 -14.26
N GLU A 39 -0.93 -1.10 -13.41
CA GLU A 39 0.55 -1.12 -13.47
C GLU A 39 1.15 0.29 -13.67
N CYS A 40 0.49 1.31 -13.11
CA CYS A 40 0.96 2.69 -13.19
C CYS A 40 2.28 2.78 -12.42
N ASN A 41 3.30 3.37 -13.06
CA ASN A 41 4.70 3.58 -12.61
C ASN A 41 4.95 3.42 -11.10
N TYR A 42 4.86 2.20 -10.60
CA TYR A 42 5.13 1.92 -9.22
C TYR A 42 6.63 1.84 -9.04
N VAL A 43 7.10 2.48 -7.99
CA VAL A 43 8.51 2.40 -7.58
C VAL A 43 8.84 1.00 -7.02
N ALA A 44 7.86 0.09 -6.92
CA ALA A 44 7.99 -1.21 -6.26
C ALA A 44 7.31 -2.34 -7.03
N SER A 45 8.01 -3.46 -7.14
CA SER A 45 7.47 -4.75 -7.59
C SER A 45 6.60 -5.37 -6.50
N ASN A 46 5.69 -6.28 -6.86
CA ASN A 46 4.94 -7.08 -5.89
C ASN A 46 5.86 -7.85 -4.92
N ASP A 47 7.07 -8.20 -5.35
CA ASP A 47 8.06 -8.91 -4.54
C ASP A 47 8.93 -7.98 -3.68
N SER A 48 8.79 -6.65 -3.82
CA SER A 48 9.57 -5.67 -3.06
C SER A 48 9.33 -5.86 -1.56
N LEU A 49 10.42 -5.96 -0.79
CA LEU A 49 10.39 -6.20 0.64
C LEU A 49 9.77 -5.00 1.38
N VAL A 50 8.80 -5.28 2.23
CA VAL A 50 8.20 -4.28 3.11
C VAL A 50 9.05 -4.14 4.37
N VAL A 51 9.44 -2.91 4.67
CA VAL A 51 10.13 -2.52 5.91
C VAL A 51 9.11 -2.09 6.96
N TYR A 52 8.05 -1.41 6.52
CA TYR A 52 6.96 -0.92 7.35
C TYR A 52 5.70 -0.82 6.51
N ALA A 53 4.55 -1.11 7.08
CA ALA A 53 3.26 -0.93 6.44
C ALA A 53 2.23 -0.50 7.48
N ALA A 54 1.33 0.39 7.08
CA ALA A 54 0.17 0.79 7.85
C ALA A 54 -1.04 0.97 6.94
N CYS A 55 -2.22 0.70 7.48
CA CYS A 55 -3.49 0.90 6.83
C CYS A 55 -4.46 1.46 7.90
N PHE A 56 -5.14 2.56 7.59
CA PHE A 56 -6.00 3.33 8.48
C PHE A 56 -5.36 3.68 9.84
N GLY A 57 -4.08 4.06 9.80
CA GLY A 57 -3.30 4.39 10.99
C GLY A 57 -2.94 3.20 11.90
N VAL A 58 -3.17 1.98 11.44
CA VAL A 58 -2.81 0.73 12.13
C VAL A 58 -1.65 0.07 11.41
N GLU A 59 -0.57 -0.23 12.14
CA GLU A 59 0.58 -0.98 11.60
C GLU A 59 0.15 -2.41 11.25
N VAL A 60 0.55 -2.86 10.06
CA VAL A 60 0.27 -4.21 9.54
C VAL A 60 1.57 -4.92 9.19
N LYS A 61 1.57 -6.24 9.36
CA LYS A 61 2.72 -7.09 9.07
C LYS A 61 2.56 -7.76 7.72
N CYS A 62 3.24 -7.21 6.72
CA CYS A 62 3.35 -7.76 5.38
C CYS A 62 4.84 -7.95 5.06
N LYS A 63 5.20 -9.02 4.34
CA LYS A 63 6.58 -9.26 3.90
C LYS A 63 6.88 -8.56 2.59
N THR A 64 5.90 -8.53 1.70
CA THR A 64 6.06 -7.98 0.35
C THR A 64 5.00 -6.93 0.04
N PHE A 65 5.30 -6.08 -0.94
CA PHE A 65 4.37 -5.05 -1.40
C PHE A 65 3.07 -5.67 -1.95
N GLY A 66 3.17 -6.80 -2.65
CA GLY A 66 2.02 -7.55 -3.14
C GLY A 66 1.13 -8.06 -2.00
N GLU A 67 1.70 -8.62 -0.94
CA GLU A 67 0.94 -9.04 0.26
C GLU A 67 0.19 -7.85 0.90
N TYR A 68 0.83 -6.67 0.92
CA TYR A 68 0.23 -5.46 1.45
C TYR A 68 -0.93 -4.94 0.60
N ILE A 69 -0.75 -4.82 -0.71
CA ILE A 69 -1.82 -4.35 -1.61
C ILE A 69 -2.98 -5.35 -1.69
N GLU A 70 -2.71 -6.66 -1.69
CA GLU A 70 -3.78 -7.68 -1.63
C GLU A 70 -4.59 -7.60 -0.33
N MET A 71 -3.96 -7.27 0.79
CA MET A 71 -4.67 -7.04 2.04
C MET A 71 -5.61 -5.83 1.92
N ILE A 72 -5.13 -4.74 1.32
CA ILE A 72 -5.94 -3.54 1.05
C ILE A 72 -7.11 -3.88 0.12
N ASP A 73 -6.88 -4.62 -0.98
CA ASP A 73 -7.90 -5.07 -1.95
C ASP A 73 -9.01 -5.86 -1.24
N LYS A 74 -8.63 -6.79 -0.34
CA LYS A 74 -9.59 -7.58 0.46
C LYS A 74 -10.40 -6.71 1.43
N ILE A 75 -9.79 -5.71 2.06
CA ILE A 75 -10.48 -4.78 2.95
C ILE A 75 -11.48 -3.94 2.15
N ALA A 76 -11.03 -3.34 1.03
CA ALA A 76 -11.85 -2.54 0.15
C ALA A 76 -13.06 -3.33 -0.38
N GLY A 77 -12.83 -4.52 -0.92
CA GLY A 77 -13.90 -5.39 -1.43
C GLY A 77 -14.85 -5.94 -0.37
N SER A 78 -14.45 -5.94 0.91
CA SER A 78 -15.34 -6.32 2.03
C SER A 78 -16.19 -5.13 2.51
N CYS A 79 -15.71 -3.91 2.32
CA CYS A 79 -16.37 -2.68 2.78
C CYS A 79 -17.32 -2.08 1.74
N ASP A 80 -17.00 -2.20 0.46
CA ASP A 80 -17.85 -1.77 -0.64
C ASP A 80 -17.66 -2.71 -1.83
N GLY A 81 -18.70 -2.91 -2.63
CA GLY A 81 -18.67 -3.73 -3.85
C GLY A 81 -17.79 -3.15 -4.97
N MET A 82 -16.57 -2.71 -4.65
CA MET A 82 -15.55 -2.25 -5.59
C MET A 82 -15.29 -3.34 -6.61
N LYS A 83 -15.67 -3.05 -7.85
CA LYS A 83 -15.31 -3.89 -9.00
C LYS A 83 -13.89 -3.49 -9.39
N ARG A 84 -13.00 -4.49 -9.55
CA ARG A 84 -11.72 -4.30 -10.24
C ARG A 84 -12.01 -3.56 -11.55
N GLY A 85 -11.44 -2.36 -11.71
CA GLY A 85 -11.68 -1.52 -12.87
C GLY A 85 -11.39 -2.29 -14.16
N GLU A 86 -12.36 -2.29 -15.07
CA GLU A 86 -12.20 -2.72 -16.47
C GLU A 86 -11.48 -1.64 -17.30
#